data_AF-A0A6C0I8Z2-F1
#
_entry.id   AF-A0A6C0I8Z2-F1
#
_cell.length_a   1.000
_cell.length_b   1.000
_cell.length_c   1.000
_cell.angle_alpha   90.00
_cell.angle_beta   90.00
_cell.angle_gamma   90.00
#
_symmetry.space_group_name_H-M   'P 1'
#
loop_
_entity.id
_entity.type
_entity.pdbx_description
1 polymer ?
#
loop_
_entity_poly.entity_id
_entity_poly.type
_entity_poly.pdbx_seq_one_letter_code
_entity_poly.pdbx_strand_id
1 'polypeptide(L)'
;MQSFAIIVFRPISIKYKIYKEYNRVIMPPKKKVGVIPHKLTSMLEAVAALQKCLSIKCKIEQEKLKKSKYLVEIEKITGEFQNDVKDLQERFKNDKDKREAEFGKKFINYMKKTTELKIRMMKEKERDELIDCQLKNCYEDTLHMLKLSTENMLAHADKTTEQYKLALKYKKIFETTKLKGEDINNLDIDMMKIRLKEYAKGLKAGMKKK
;
A
#
# COMPACT_ATOMS: atom_id res chain seq x y z
N MET A 1 10.82 6.71 5.09
CA MET A 1 9.40 7.08 5.27
C MET A 1 8.58 5.80 5.32
N GLN A 2 8.03 5.45 6.48
CA GLN A 2 7.08 4.34 6.59
C GLN A 2 5.70 4.84 6.16
N SER A 3 5.42 4.82 4.85
CA SER A 3 4.12 5.19 4.33
C SER A 3 3.12 4.05 4.52
N PHE A 4 2.45 4.04 5.68
CA PHE A 4 1.26 3.24 5.94
C PHE A 4 0.09 3.78 5.10
N ALA A 5 0.03 3.43 3.81
CA ALA A 5 -1.20 3.62 3.04
C ALA A 5 -2.11 2.40 3.26
N ILE A 6 -3.25 2.70 3.87
CA ILE A 6 -4.61 2.29 3.49
C ILE A 6 -4.67 0.89 2.89
N ILE A 7 -5.06 -0.06 3.75
CA ILE A 7 -5.40 -1.42 3.39
C ILE A 7 -6.90 -1.44 3.20
N VAL A 8 -7.38 -1.34 1.96
CA VAL A 8 -8.72 -1.87 1.64
C VAL A 8 -8.59 -3.15 0.79
N PHE A 9 -7.38 -3.48 0.28
CA PHE A 9 -7.19 -4.58 -0.70
C PHE A 9 -6.13 -5.61 -0.35
N ARG A 10 -5.77 -5.79 0.93
CA ARG A 10 -4.93 -6.94 1.29
C ARG A 10 -5.41 -7.61 2.58
N PRO A 11 -5.63 -8.94 2.59
CA PRO A 11 -5.60 -9.65 3.85
C PRO A 11 -4.26 -9.30 4.52
N ILE A 12 -4.37 -8.85 5.77
CA ILE A 12 -3.28 -8.32 6.60
C ILE A 12 -2.05 -9.26 6.62
N SER A 13 -2.25 -10.56 6.35
CA SER A 13 -1.22 -11.60 6.27
C SER A 13 -0.14 -11.37 5.19
N ILE A 14 -0.48 -10.83 4.02
CA ILE A 14 0.48 -10.67 2.91
C ILE A 14 1.39 -9.45 3.13
N LYS A 15 0.87 -8.38 3.75
CA LYS A 15 1.69 -7.21 4.10
C LYS A 15 2.78 -7.59 5.10
N TYR A 16 2.49 -8.41 6.11
CA TYR A 16 3.48 -8.75 7.14
C TYR A 16 4.68 -9.55 6.61
N LYS A 17 4.48 -10.49 5.69
CA LYS A 17 5.59 -11.26 5.10
C LYS A 17 6.48 -10.42 4.18
N ILE A 18 5.89 -9.64 3.27
CA ILE A 18 6.66 -8.80 2.33
C ILE A 18 7.34 -7.64 3.07
N TYR A 19 6.69 -7.04 4.08
CA TYR A 19 7.26 -5.96 4.88
C TYR A 19 8.42 -6.44 5.77
N LYS A 20 8.33 -7.67 6.31
CA LYS A 20 9.41 -8.31 7.07
C LYS A 20 10.63 -8.63 6.20
N GLU A 21 10.43 -9.03 4.95
CA GLU A 21 11.55 -9.24 4.00
C GLU A 21 12.12 -7.92 3.46
N TYR A 22 11.28 -6.93 3.13
CA TYR A 22 11.72 -5.60 2.71
C TYR A 22 12.55 -4.89 3.78
N ASN A 23 12.14 -4.97 5.05
CA ASN A 23 12.90 -4.40 6.17
C ASN A 23 14.18 -5.17 6.50
N ARG A 24 14.30 -6.45 6.12
CA ARG A 24 15.54 -7.22 6.28
C ARG A 24 16.62 -6.83 5.27
N VAL A 25 16.23 -6.35 4.09
CA VAL A 25 17.16 -6.10 2.98
C VAL A 25 17.63 -4.64 2.89
N ILE A 26 16.84 -3.65 3.34
CA ILE A 26 17.05 -2.23 2.93
C ILE A 26 17.17 -1.22 4.09
N MET A 27 17.01 -1.60 5.36
CA MET A 27 17.17 -0.59 6.43
C MET A 27 18.66 -0.31 6.73
N PRO A 28 19.15 0.94 6.59
CA PRO A 28 20.42 1.34 7.20
C PRO A 28 20.32 1.19 8.74
N PRO A 29 21.46 1.05 9.44
CA PRO A 29 21.48 0.83 10.88
C PRO A 29 20.68 1.93 11.60
N LYS A 30 19.87 1.49 12.55
CA LYS A 30 18.93 2.27 13.37
C LYS A 30 19.53 3.64 13.76
N LYS A 31 19.09 4.72 13.10
CA LYS A 31 19.03 6.00 13.81
C LYS A 31 17.91 5.86 14.83
N LYS A 32 18.22 6.08 16.11
CA LYS A 32 17.27 6.10 17.22
C LYS A 32 16.18 7.13 16.87
N VAL A 33 15.05 6.66 16.33
CA VAL A 33 13.85 7.49 16.19
C VAL A 33 13.16 7.41 17.54
N GLY A 34 13.41 8.43 18.37
CA GLY A 34 12.59 8.67 19.54
C GLY A 34 11.16 8.95 19.11
N VAL A 35 10.22 8.25 19.75
CA VAL A 35 8.80 8.61 19.93
C VAL A 35 7.90 8.57 18.67
N ILE A 36 7.41 7.37 18.28
CA ILE A 36 6.12 7.20 17.56
C ILE A 36 5.34 5.91 18.00
N PRO A 37 5.03 5.66 19.29
CA PRO A 37 4.18 4.51 19.63
C PRO A 37 2.69 4.80 19.36
N HIS A 38 2.20 5.96 19.80
CA HIS A 38 0.76 6.20 19.96
C HIS A 38 -0.03 6.32 18.64
N LYS A 39 0.56 6.97 17.61
CA LYS A 39 -0.09 7.12 16.28
C LYS A 39 -0.03 5.85 15.44
N LEU A 40 0.98 5.01 15.67
CA LEU A 40 1.06 3.71 14.99
C LEU A 40 0.00 2.76 15.56
N THR A 41 -0.20 2.77 16.87
CA THR A 41 -1.25 2.01 17.55
C THR A 41 -2.64 2.40 17.05
N SER A 42 -2.96 3.69 16.97
CA SER A 42 -4.28 4.16 16.50
C SER A 42 -4.58 3.76 15.05
N MET A 43 -3.58 3.79 14.16
CA MET A 43 -3.75 3.30 12.79
C MET A 43 -3.99 1.79 12.75
N LEU A 44 -3.29 1.01 13.57
CA LEU A 44 -3.47 -0.45 13.62
C LEU A 44 -4.85 -0.82 14.17
N GLU A 45 -5.33 -0.10 15.18
CA GLU A 45 -6.67 -0.26 15.75
C GLU A 45 -7.75 0.07 14.71
N ALA A 46 -7.64 1.19 14.01
CA ALA A 46 -8.59 1.56 12.94
C ALA A 46 -8.61 0.54 11.79
N VAL A 47 -7.44 0.01 11.40
CA VAL A 47 -7.36 -1.07 10.40
C VAL A 47 -8.03 -2.34 10.91
N ALA A 48 -7.80 -2.71 12.18
CA ALA A 48 -8.41 -3.89 12.76
C ALA A 48 -9.94 -3.76 12.87
N ALA A 49 -10.43 -2.59 13.27
CA ALA A 49 -11.85 -2.29 13.34
C ALA A 49 -12.52 -2.39 11.96
N LEU A 50 -11.97 -1.72 10.94
CA LEU A 50 -12.46 -1.80 9.57
C LEU A 50 -12.43 -3.25 9.04
N GLN A 51 -11.32 -3.96 9.24
CA GLN A 51 -11.21 -5.35 8.79
C GLN A 51 -12.25 -6.25 9.47
N LYS A 52 -12.47 -6.07 10.77
CA LYS A 52 -13.49 -6.79 11.53
C LYS A 52 -14.87 -6.51 10.96
N CYS A 53 -15.22 -5.23 10.75
CA CYS A 53 -16.49 -4.86 10.15
C CYS A 53 -16.70 -5.51 8.78
N LEU A 54 -15.72 -5.40 7.88
CA LEU A 54 -15.81 -5.97 6.54
C LEU A 54 -15.93 -7.50 6.57
N SER A 55 -15.18 -8.18 7.44
CA SER A 55 -15.22 -9.64 7.57
C SER A 55 -16.56 -10.19 8.10
N ILE A 56 -17.32 -9.36 8.80
CA ILE A 56 -18.62 -9.73 9.37
C ILE A 56 -19.74 -9.30 8.41
N LYS A 57 -19.75 -8.02 8.03
CA LYS A 57 -20.87 -7.39 7.32
C LYS A 57 -20.74 -7.40 5.79
N CYS A 58 -19.54 -7.60 5.25
CA CYS A 58 -19.24 -7.61 3.82
C CYS A 58 -18.50 -8.88 3.38
N LYS A 59 -18.73 -10.00 4.10
CA LYS A 59 -18.02 -11.25 3.89
C LYS A 59 -18.25 -11.80 2.47
N ILE A 60 -19.48 -11.73 1.98
CA ILE A 60 -19.85 -12.30 0.67
C ILE A 60 -19.10 -11.55 -0.44
N GLU A 61 -19.10 -10.23 -0.39
CA GLU A 61 -18.42 -9.35 -1.34
C GLU A 61 -16.90 -9.55 -1.28
N GLN A 62 -16.34 -9.73 -0.07
CA GLN A 62 -14.93 -10.09 0.10
C GLN A 62 -14.59 -11.44 -0.56
N GLU A 63 -15.41 -12.47 -0.36
CA GLU A 63 -15.17 -13.79 -0.97
C GLU A 63 -15.33 -13.78 -2.50
N LYS A 64 -16.24 -12.96 -3.04
CA LYS A 64 -16.36 -12.76 -4.49
C LYS A 64 -15.11 -12.11 -5.05
N LEU A 65 -14.67 -11.00 -4.45
CA LEU A 65 -13.48 -10.28 -4.91
C LEU A 65 -12.21 -11.14 -4.82
N LYS A 66 -12.10 -12.04 -3.83
CA LYS A 66 -10.98 -12.99 -3.73
C LYS A 66 -10.84 -13.90 -4.95
N LYS A 67 -11.93 -14.13 -5.68
CA LYS A 67 -11.95 -14.92 -6.93
C LYS A 67 -11.60 -14.10 -8.17
N SER A 68 -11.33 -12.80 -8.02
CA SER A 68 -10.86 -11.94 -9.11
C SER A 68 -9.62 -12.55 -9.77
N LYS A 69 -9.67 -12.68 -11.10
CA LYS A 69 -8.52 -13.14 -11.89
C LYS A 69 -7.29 -12.26 -11.66
N TYR A 70 -7.48 -10.95 -11.43
CA TYR A 70 -6.37 -10.05 -11.18
C TYR A 70 -5.74 -10.27 -9.80
N LEU A 71 -6.54 -10.66 -8.79
CA LEU A 71 -5.99 -11.01 -7.48
C LEU A 71 -5.14 -12.28 -7.56
N VAL A 72 -5.64 -13.31 -8.25
CA VAL A 72 -4.89 -14.56 -8.51
C VAL A 72 -3.58 -14.27 -9.24
N GLU A 73 -3.61 -13.40 -10.25
CA GLU A 73 -2.41 -13.00 -10.99
C GLU A 73 -1.42 -12.20 -10.11
N ILE A 74 -1.92 -11.31 -9.25
CA ILE A 74 -1.09 -10.58 -8.27
C ILE A 74 -0.41 -11.54 -7.29
N GLU A 75 -1.10 -12.59 -6.83
CA GLU A 75 -0.55 -13.60 -5.94
C GLU A 75 0.57 -14.39 -6.62
N LYS A 76 0.37 -14.81 -7.87
CA LYS A 76 1.39 -15.46 -8.69
C LYS A 76 2.64 -14.59 -8.84
N ILE A 77 2.47 -13.34 -9.27
CA ILE A 77 3.57 -12.37 -9.42
C ILE A 77 4.29 -12.11 -8.09
N THR A 78 3.56 -12.15 -6.98
CA THR A 78 4.15 -12.01 -5.64
C THR A 78 5.00 -13.23 -5.27
N GLY A 79 4.55 -14.44 -5.58
CA GLY A 79 5.34 -15.67 -5.40
C GLY A 79 6.61 -15.66 -6.25
N GLU A 80 6.50 -15.29 -7.52
CA GLU A 80 7.65 -15.14 -8.43
C GLU A 80 8.66 -14.13 -7.88
N PHE A 81 8.20 -12.96 -7.43
CA PHE A 81 9.07 -11.95 -6.84
C PHE A 81 9.77 -12.44 -5.57
N GLN A 82 9.09 -13.21 -4.72
CA GLN A 82 9.71 -13.78 -3.51
C GLN A 82 10.81 -14.79 -3.85
N ASN A 83 10.59 -15.63 -4.85
CA ASN A 83 11.59 -16.59 -5.31
C ASN A 83 12.81 -15.86 -5.91
N ASP A 84 12.55 -14.83 -6.71
CA ASP A 84 13.57 -13.94 -7.25
C ASP A 84 14.41 -13.27 -6.16
N VAL A 85 13.79 -12.82 -5.06
CA VAL A 85 14.51 -12.19 -3.95
C VAL A 85 15.42 -13.19 -3.24
N LYS A 86 14.96 -14.42 -3.01
CA LYS A 86 15.78 -15.49 -2.40
C LYS A 86 16.98 -15.84 -3.28
N ASP A 87 16.73 -15.99 -4.57
CA ASP A 87 17.76 -16.27 -5.56
C ASP A 87 18.82 -15.15 -5.63
N LEU A 88 18.40 -13.88 -5.60
CA LEU A 88 19.32 -12.74 -5.52
C LEU A 88 20.14 -12.73 -4.24
N GLN A 89 19.55 -13.11 -3.09
CA GLN A 89 20.26 -13.20 -1.82
C GLN A 89 21.38 -14.23 -1.86
N GLU A 90 21.15 -15.36 -2.52
CA GLU A 90 22.15 -16.42 -2.66
C GLU A 90 23.24 -16.05 -3.69
N ARG A 91 22.84 -15.65 -4.91
CA ARG A 91 23.78 -15.30 -6.00
C ARG A 91 24.71 -14.15 -5.63
N PHE A 92 24.21 -13.17 -4.87
CA PHE A 92 24.96 -11.98 -4.48
C PHE A 92 25.14 -11.90 -2.96
N LYS A 93 25.38 -13.05 -2.32
CA LYS A 93 25.62 -13.13 -0.87
C LYS A 93 26.75 -12.19 -0.42
N ASN A 94 27.83 -12.12 -1.21
CA ASN A 94 29.04 -11.36 -0.90
C ASN A 94 29.14 -10.01 -1.64
N ASP A 95 28.23 -9.71 -2.56
CA ASP A 95 28.21 -8.45 -3.32
C ASP A 95 26.91 -7.69 -3.03
N LYS A 96 26.92 -6.95 -1.91
CA LYS A 96 25.75 -6.20 -1.43
C LYS A 96 25.28 -5.18 -2.45
N ASP A 97 26.20 -4.49 -3.11
CA ASP A 97 25.91 -3.41 -4.04
C ASP A 97 25.19 -3.92 -5.29
N LYS A 98 25.65 -5.04 -5.85
CA LYS A 98 25.01 -5.68 -6.99
C LYS A 98 23.66 -6.28 -6.61
N ARG A 99 23.55 -6.87 -5.41
CA ARG A 99 22.29 -7.37 -4.86
C ARG A 99 21.23 -6.26 -4.76
N GLU A 100 21.60 -5.10 -4.20
CA GLU A 100 20.69 -3.96 -4.05
C GLU A 100 20.24 -3.40 -5.40
N ALA A 101 21.16 -3.29 -6.36
CA ALA A 101 20.83 -2.83 -7.71
C ALA A 101 19.85 -3.78 -8.43
N GLU A 102 20.10 -5.09 -8.41
CA GLU A 102 19.23 -6.09 -9.03
C GLU A 102 17.87 -6.20 -8.31
N PHE A 103 17.87 -6.15 -6.98
CA PHE A 103 16.64 -6.08 -6.19
C PHE A 103 15.79 -4.88 -6.61
N GLY A 104 16.40 -3.70 -6.74
CA GLY A 104 15.70 -2.48 -7.14
C GLY A 104 14.99 -2.61 -8.50
N LYS A 105 15.66 -3.20 -9.49
CA LYS A 105 15.07 -3.47 -10.81
C LYS A 105 13.88 -4.42 -10.72
N LYS A 106 14.03 -5.55 -10.03
CA LYS A 106 12.96 -6.53 -9.85
C LYS A 106 11.78 -5.96 -9.06
N PHE A 107 12.06 -5.18 -8.02
CA PHE A 107 11.03 -4.54 -7.19
C PHE A 107 10.23 -3.50 -7.98
N ILE A 108 10.85 -2.68 -8.85
CA ILE A 108 10.10 -1.78 -9.73
C ILE A 108 9.18 -2.58 -10.64
N ASN A 109 9.68 -3.64 -11.28
CA ASN A 109 8.88 -4.44 -12.20
C ASN A 109 7.68 -5.06 -11.49
N TYR A 110 7.90 -5.63 -10.30
CA TYR A 110 6.85 -6.11 -9.41
C TYR A 110 5.81 -5.02 -9.10
N MET A 111 6.26 -3.84 -8.69
CA MET A 111 5.39 -2.72 -8.35
C MET A 111 4.58 -2.23 -9.55
N LYS A 112 5.18 -2.15 -10.75
CA LYS A 112 4.49 -1.77 -12.00
C LYS A 112 3.37 -2.76 -12.31
N LYS A 113 3.71 -4.04 -12.47
CA LYS A 113 2.74 -5.09 -12.83
C LYS A 113 1.60 -5.17 -11.82
N THR A 114 1.92 -5.21 -10.53
CA THR A 114 0.88 -5.31 -9.49
C THR A 114 0.04 -4.04 -9.36
N THR A 115 0.58 -2.85 -9.68
CA THR A 115 -0.19 -1.61 -9.71
C THR A 115 -1.19 -1.61 -10.87
N GLU A 116 -0.75 -2.01 -12.07
CA GLU A 116 -1.62 -2.11 -13.24
C GLU A 116 -2.78 -3.08 -13.00
N LEU A 117 -2.48 -4.26 -12.43
CA LEU A 117 -3.51 -5.25 -12.09
C LEU A 117 -4.49 -4.73 -11.02
N LYS A 118 -4.00 -4.04 -9.98
CA LYS A 118 -4.89 -3.42 -8.98
C LYS A 118 -5.79 -2.35 -9.57
N ILE A 119 -5.28 -1.53 -10.49
CA ILE A 119 -6.09 -0.53 -11.19
C ILE A 119 -7.15 -1.20 -12.07
N ARG A 120 -6.85 -2.35 -12.70
CA ARG A 120 -7.86 -3.13 -13.43
C ARG A 120 -8.91 -3.74 -12.50
N MET A 121 -8.48 -4.31 -11.37
CA MET A 121 -9.37 -4.83 -10.32
C MET A 121 -10.27 -3.74 -9.73
N MET A 122 -9.81 -2.48 -9.68
CA MET A 122 -10.63 -1.34 -9.24
C MET A 122 -11.83 -1.04 -10.14
N LYS A 123 -11.85 -1.58 -11.36
CA LYS A 123 -12.94 -1.42 -12.34
C LYS A 123 -13.82 -2.66 -12.44
N GLU A 124 -13.59 -3.68 -11.60
CA GLU A 124 -14.40 -4.88 -11.59
C GLU A 124 -15.70 -4.67 -10.81
N LYS A 125 -16.76 -5.36 -11.24
CA LYS A 125 -18.06 -5.28 -10.58
C LYS A 125 -17.97 -5.72 -9.11
N GLU A 126 -17.19 -6.75 -8.83
CA GLU A 126 -16.98 -7.28 -7.47
C GLU A 126 -16.32 -6.25 -6.54
N ARG A 127 -15.50 -5.35 -7.10
CA ARG A 127 -14.93 -4.22 -6.35
C ARG A 127 -16.02 -3.22 -6.00
N ASP A 128 -16.88 -2.87 -6.95
CA ASP A 128 -17.96 -1.92 -6.73
C ASP A 128 -18.95 -2.47 -5.69
N GLU A 129 -19.32 -3.75 -5.79
CA GLU A 129 -20.16 -4.45 -4.80
C GLU A 129 -19.55 -4.38 -3.39
N LEU A 130 -18.23 -4.59 -3.26
CA LEU A 130 -17.55 -4.48 -1.97
C LEU A 130 -17.55 -3.05 -1.42
N ILE A 131 -17.33 -2.06 -2.28
CA ILE A 131 -17.34 -0.65 -1.88
C ILE A 131 -18.73 -0.22 -1.44
N ASP A 132 -19.77 -0.63 -2.16
CA ASP A 132 -21.15 -0.33 -1.79
C ASP A 132 -21.49 -0.96 -0.43
N CYS A 133 -21.08 -2.21 -0.20
CA CYS A 133 -21.23 -2.83 1.12
C CYS A 133 -20.45 -2.07 2.20
N GLN A 134 -19.21 -1.69 1.93
CA GLN A 134 -18.35 -0.97 2.86
C GLN A 134 -18.95 0.38 3.26
N LEU A 135 -19.46 1.15 2.29
CA LEU A 135 -20.11 2.44 2.52
C LEU A 135 -21.47 2.32 3.21
N LYS A 136 -22.17 1.19 3.03
CA LYS A 136 -23.45 0.94 3.69
C LYS A 136 -23.27 0.48 5.14
N ASN A 137 -22.34 -0.45 5.39
CA ASN A 137 -22.29 -1.23 6.62
C ASN A 137 -21.12 -0.87 7.55
N CYS A 138 -20.06 -0.29 6.98
CA CYS A 138 -18.78 -0.01 7.64
C CYS A 138 -18.32 1.44 7.39
N TYR A 139 -19.28 2.37 7.24
CA TYR A 139 -19.01 3.76 6.87
C TYR A 139 -18.09 4.47 7.86
N GLU A 140 -18.41 4.42 9.15
CA GLU A 140 -17.64 5.11 10.20
C GLU A 140 -16.21 4.57 10.31
N ASP A 141 -16.04 3.24 10.34
CA ASP A 141 -14.73 2.61 10.36
C ASP A 141 -13.90 2.97 9.11
N THR A 142 -14.57 3.07 7.95
CA THR A 142 -13.94 3.47 6.69
C THR A 142 -13.48 4.93 6.75
N LEU A 143 -14.39 5.84 7.09
CA LEU A 143 -14.09 7.27 7.14
C LEU A 143 -13.01 7.57 8.18
N HIS A 144 -13.08 6.92 9.34
CA HIS A 144 -12.07 7.05 10.39
C HIS A 144 -10.68 6.61 9.90
N MET A 145 -10.58 5.45 9.25
CA MET A 145 -9.30 4.96 8.72
C MET A 145 -8.73 5.89 7.64
N LEU A 146 -9.59 6.39 6.74
CA LEU A 146 -9.20 7.33 5.68
C LEU A 146 -8.69 8.66 6.27
N LYS A 147 -9.40 9.23 7.25
CA LYS A 147 -8.98 10.44 7.96
C LYS A 147 -7.63 10.25 8.65
N LEU A 148 -7.48 9.21 9.46
CA LEU A 148 -6.21 8.89 10.12
C LEU A 148 -5.06 8.71 9.11
N SER A 149 -5.33 8.07 7.98
CA SER A 149 -4.29 7.91 6.97
C SER A 149 -3.89 9.23 6.33
N THR A 150 -4.84 10.11 5.99
CA THR A 150 -4.54 11.44 5.45
C THR A 150 -3.80 12.32 6.46
N GLU A 151 -4.21 12.32 7.73
CA GLU A 151 -3.52 13.02 8.81
C GLU A 151 -2.09 12.52 8.99
N ASN A 152 -1.90 11.20 8.96
CA ASN A 152 -0.58 10.61 9.06
C ASN A 152 0.31 10.98 7.86
N MET A 153 -0.25 11.06 6.65
CA MET A 153 0.48 11.56 5.49
C MET A 153 0.87 13.02 5.65
N LEU A 154 -0.03 13.89 6.09
CA LEU A 154 0.23 15.32 6.32
C LEU A 154 1.27 15.56 7.41
N ALA A 155 1.34 14.71 8.42
CA ALA A 155 2.30 14.83 9.51
C ALA A 155 3.75 14.47 9.10
N HIS A 156 3.94 13.68 8.05
CA HIS A 156 5.25 13.09 7.71
C HIS A 156 5.75 13.40 6.31
N ALA A 157 4.86 13.76 5.37
CA ALA A 157 5.26 14.13 4.02
C ALA A 157 5.76 15.58 3.99
N ASP A 158 6.86 15.81 3.26
CA ASP A 158 7.33 17.17 2.98
C ASP A 158 6.26 17.93 2.18
N LYS A 159 6.00 19.19 2.55
CA LYS A 159 4.92 20.01 1.98
C LYS A 159 5.01 20.19 0.47
N THR A 160 6.20 20.07 -0.10
CA THR A 160 6.46 20.19 -1.54
C THR A 160 6.14 18.93 -2.33
N THR A 161 5.93 17.80 -1.64
CA THR A 161 5.71 16.49 -2.29
C THR A 161 4.30 16.33 -2.83
N GLU A 162 4.17 15.54 -3.89
CA GLU A 162 2.87 15.14 -4.43
C GLU A 162 2.04 14.36 -3.41
N GLN A 163 2.69 13.59 -2.52
CA GLN A 163 2.01 12.89 -1.42
C GLN A 163 1.34 13.87 -0.45
N TYR A 164 1.99 14.98 -0.09
CA TYR A 164 1.40 15.99 0.79
C TYR A 164 0.21 16.69 0.13
N LYS A 165 0.36 17.10 -1.14
CA LYS A 165 -0.74 17.71 -1.92
C LYS A 165 -1.94 16.78 -2.04
N LEU A 166 -1.70 15.49 -2.25
CA LEU A 166 -2.76 14.49 -2.29
C LEU A 166 -3.50 14.37 -0.95
N ALA A 167 -2.74 14.32 0.15
CA ALA A 167 -3.33 14.22 1.48
C ALA A 167 -4.20 15.44 1.82
N LEU A 168 -3.80 16.65 1.42
CA LEU A 168 -4.63 17.86 1.55
C LEU A 168 -5.93 17.76 0.75
N LYS A 169 -5.85 17.32 -0.52
CA LYS A 169 -7.02 17.13 -1.38
C LYS A 169 -8.06 16.22 -0.73
N TYR A 170 -7.65 15.03 -0.29
CA TYR A 170 -8.58 14.05 0.27
C TYR A 170 -9.02 14.37 1.70
N LYS A 171 -8.19 15.01 2.51
CA LYS A 171 -8.63 15.55 3.81
C LYS A 171 -9.85 16.46 3.63
N LYS A 172 -9.77 17.42 2.69
CA LYS A 172 -10.90 18.31 2.39
C LYS A 172 -12.15 17.54 1.95
N ILE A 173 -12.01 16.54 1.08
CA ILE A 173 -13.13 15.69 0.63
C ILE A 173 -13.79 15.00 1.83
N PHE A 174 -13.01 14.37 2.71
CA PHE A 174 -13.51 13.62 3.87
C PHE A 174 -14.09 14.47 5.00
N GLU A 175 -13.80 15.78 5.02
CA GLU A 175 -14.35 16.73 5.99
C GLU A 175 -15.61 17.43 5.48
N THR A 176 -15.75 17.60 4.16
CA THR A 176 -16.78 18.47 3.57
C THR A 176 -17.89 17.72 2.84
N THR A 177 -17.65 16.47 2.45
CA THR A 177 -18.60 15.70 1.64
C THR A 177 -18.83 14.31 2.22
N LYS A 178 -20.02 13.75 1.96
CA LYS A 178 -20.28 12.34 2.24
C LYS A 178 -19.39 11.49 1.34
N LEU A 179 -18.65 10.56 1.95
CA LEU A 179 -17.70 9.70 1.26
C LEU A 179 -18.38 8.88 0.15
N LYS A 180 -17.85 8.95 -1.06
CA LYS A 180 -18.31 8.15 -2.21
C LYS A 180 -17.33 7.04 -2.52
N GLY A 181 -17.80 6.01 -3.22
CA GLY A 181 -16.97 4.89 -3.65
C GLY A 181 -15.81 5.33 -4.55
N GLU A 182 -16.08 6.32 -5.40
CA GLU A 182 -15.07 6.92 -6.28
C GLU A 182 -13.94 7.59 -5.49
N ASP A 183 -14.23 8.22 -4.34
CA ASP A 183 -13.20 8.87 -3.52
C ASP A 183 -12.20 7.83 -2.96
N ILE A 184 -12.69 6.66 -2.55
CA ILE A 184 -11.87 5.54 -2.07
C ILE A 184 -10.97 5.02 -3.18
N ASN A 185 -11.56 4.75 -4.36
CA ASN A 185 -10.82 4.24 -5.52
C ASN A 185 -9.77 5.26 -6.00
N ASN A 186 -10.15 6.53 -6.16
CA ASN A 186 -9.26 7.55 -6.66
C ASN A 186 -8.10 7.81 -5.69
N LEU A 187 -8.33 7.80 -4.37
CA LEU A 187 -7.26 7.92 -3.38
C LEU A 187 -6.25 6.78 -3.52
N ASP A 188 -6.73 5.53 -3.60
CA ASP A 188 -5.86 4.36 -3.77
C ASP A 188 -5.06 4.44 -5.08
N ILE A 189 -5.70 4.81 -6.19
CA ILE A 189 -5.07 4.94 -7.52
C ILE A 189 -3.99 6.02 -7.51
N ASP A 190 -4.34 7.21 -7.01
CA ASP A 190 -3.43 8.35 -6.96
C ASP A 190 -2.20 8.03 -6.09
N MET A 191 -2.42 7.38 -4.95
CA MET A 191 -1.33 6.92 -4.07
C MET A 191 -0.42 5.91 -4.75
N MET A 192 -0.97 4.93 -5.49
CA MET A 192 -0.14 3.96 -6.22
C MET A 192 0.67 4.64 -7.32
N LYS A 193 0.07 5.57 -8.07
CA LYS A 193 0.76 6.32 -9.13
C LYS A 193 1.90 7.18 -8.57
N ILE A 194 1.68 7.89 -7.47
CA ILE A 194 2.72 8.70 -6.82
C ILE A 194 3.88 7.81 -6.37
N ARG A 195 3.60 6.71 -5.66
CA ARG A 195 4.64 5.76 -5.22
C ARG A 195 5.46 5.23 -6.38
N LEU A 196 4.80 4.82 -7.46
CA LEU A 196 5.49 4.30 -8.64
C LEU A 196 6.44 5.35 -9.26
N LYS A 197 5.99 6.60 -9.34
CA LYS A 197 6.82 7.73 -9.81
C LYS A 197 8.01 7.98 -8.88
N GLU A 198 7.80 7.98 -7.56
CA GLU A 198 8.86 8.21 -6.57
C GLU A 198 9.92 7.11 -6.59
N TYR A 199 9.51 5.84 -6.66
CA TYR A 199 10.43 4.71 -6.78
C TYR A 199 11.23 4.77 -8.08
N ALA A 200 10.59 5.11 -9.21
CA ALA A 200 11.28 5.28 -10.48
C ALA A 200 12.31 6.41 -10.45
N LYS A 201 12.00 7.54 -9.78
CA LYS A 201 12.95 8.65 -9.59
C LYS A 201 14.13 8.26 -8.70
N GLY A 202 13.86 7.59 -7.57
CA GLY A 202 14.89 7.16 -6.62
C GLY A 202 15.93 6.23 -7.24
N LEU A 203 15.50 5.27 -8.07
CA LEU A 203 16.42 4.36 -8.76
C LEU A 203 17.24 5.04 -9.84
N LYS A 204 16.67 5.97 -10.62
CA LYS A 204 17.44 6.78 -11.59
C LYS A 204 18.50 7.65 -10.89
N ALA A 205 18.20 8.20 -9.72
CA ALA A 205 19.14 9.00 -8.95
C ALA A 205 20.26 8.15 -8.32
N GLY A 206 19.93 6.95 -7.83
CA GLY A 206 20.91 6.00 -7.28
C GLY A 206 21.87 5.44 -8.35
N MET A 207 21.38 5.21 -9.57
CA MET A 207 22.20 4.74 -10.69
C MET A 207 23.14 5.82 -11.27
N LYS A 208 22.82 7.10 -11.10
CA LYS A 208 23.66 8.23 -11.57
C LYS A 208 24.77 8.64 -10.58
N LYS A 209 24.78 8.09 -9.36
CA LYS A 209 25.76 8.40 -8.31
C LYS A 209 26.87 7.33 -8.18
N LYS A 210 27.03 6.47 -9.18
CA LYS A 210 28.14 5.51 -9.27
C LYS A 210 29.01 5.85 -10.46
#